data_AF-M7D866-F1
#
_entry.id   AF-M7D866-F1
#
_cell.length_a   1.000
_cell.length_b   1.000
_cell.length_c   1.000
_cell.angle_alpha   90.00
_cell.angle_beta   90.00
_cell.angle_gamma   90.00
#
_symmetry.space_group_name_H-M   'P 1'
#
loop_
_entity.id
_entity.type
_entity.pdbx_description
1 polymer ?
#
loop_
_entity_poly.entity_id
_entity_poly.type
_entity_poly.pdbx_seq_one_letter_code
_entity_poly.pdbx_strand_id
1 'polypeptide(L)'
;MQRTLATTIVLSCAVSAPAFADVINGVDLGELNVGAKIIGPVGPDVEVSLINADGHSVGDLRSSVSCPSGFTECMPTDNPSGTVYTYSHTVTPGQDQPNDPPFPQPSTVVNFNDVNRFELGFEAAGFNGVAGYDFGEADTAGVSFSIEQTESGELVWMTDSDGWDTGEPITFVWQTTQPPVRPGGVYSISNSTGHGAGKGPVPALK
;
A
#
# COMPACT_ATOMS: atom_id res chain seq x y z
N MET A 1 -53.58 -49.19 -11.16
CA MET A 1 -52.70 -48.65 -12.22
C MET A 1 -51.65 -47.77 -11.55
N GLN A 2 -50.41 -48.28 -11.42
CA GLN A 2 -49.28 -47.59 -10.80
C GLN A 2 -48.73 -46.53 -11.77
N ARG A 3 -48.56 -45.29 -11.31
CA ARG A 3 -47.80 -44.24 -12.01
C ARG A 3 -46.42 -44.13 -11.36
N THR A 4 -45.40 -44.53 -12.10
CA THR A 4 -43.99 -44.31 -11.76
C THR A 4 -43.61 -42.89 -12.17
N LEU A 5 -43.18 -42.05 -11.22
CA LEU A 5 -42.58 -40.74 -11.49
C LEU A 5 -41.06 -40.90 -11.45
N ALA A 6 -40.40 -40.65 -12.58
CA ALA A 6 -38.94 -40.55 -12.67
C ALA A 6 -38.54 -39.11 -12.37
N THR A 7 -37.77 -38.91 -11.30
CA THR A 7 -37.19 -37.62 -10.94
C THR A 7 -35.85 -37.45 -11.65
N THR A 8 -35.80 -36.55 -12.63
CA THR A 8 -34.56 -36.13 -13.29
C THR A 8 -33.85 -35.09 -12.41
N ILE A 9 -32.65 -35.43 -11.90
CA ILE A 9 -31.76 -34.49 -11.23
C ILE A 9 -30.94 -33.79 -12.31
N VAL A 10 -31.13 -32.48 -12.47
CA VAL A 10 -30.27 -31.64 -13.31
C VAL A 10 -29.14 -31.11 -12.43
N LEU A 11 -27.93 -31.61 -12.66
CA LEU A 11 -26.71 -31.13 -12.02
C LEU A 11 -26.24 -29.89 -12.79
N SER A 12 -26.54 -28.70 -12.27
CA SER A 12 -25.96 -27.45 -12.79
C SER A 12 -24.51 -27.33 -12.32
N CYS A 13 -23.55 -27.60 -13.21
CA CYS A 13 -22.18 -27.14 -13.03
C CYS A 13 -22.16 -25.61 -13.21
N ALA A 14 -22.00 -24.88 -12.12
CA ALA A 14 -21.58 -23.49 -12.19
C ALA A 14 -20.10 -23.47 -12.62
N VAL A 15 -19.85 -23.00 -13.84
CA VAL A 15 -18.49 -22.69 -14.29
C VAL A 15 -18.14 -21.34 -13.68
N SER A 16 -17.33 -21.33 -12.61
CA SER A 16 -16.70 -20.09 -12.14
C SER A 16 -15.69 -19.65 -13.20
N ALA A 17 -15.96 -18.50 -13.83
CA ALA A 17 -14.93 -17.80 -14.57
C ALA A 17 -13.92 -17.23 -13.56
N PRO A 18 -12.61 -17.24 -13.84
CA PRO A 18 -11.65 -16.52 -13.02
C PRO A 18 -11.98 -15.02 -13.08
N ALA A 19 -12.17 -14.40 -11.93
CA ALA A 19 -12.21 -12.95 -11.84
C ALA A 19 -10.77 -12.46 -12.01
N PHE A 20 -10.50 -11.71 -13.07
CA PHE A 20 -9.18 -11.13 -13.26
C PHE A 20 -9.04 -9.94 -12.30
N ALA A 21 -7.89 -9.81 -11.64
CA ALA A 21 -7.53 -8.61 -10.91
C ALA A 21 -7.52 -7.41 -11.88
N ASP A 22 -8.08 -6.28 -11.45
CA ASP A 22 -8.14 -5.08 -12.28
C ASP A 22 -6.75 -4.43 -12.31
N VAL A 23 -6.16 -4.38 -13.51
CA VAL A 23 -4.89 -3.66 -13.74
C VAL A 23 -5.17 -2.17 -13.63
N ILE A 24 -4.47 -1.50 -12.72
CA ILE A 24 -4.61 -0.06 -12.48
C ILE A 24 -3.57 0.68 -13.32
N ASN A 25 -4.03 1.67 -14.10
CA ASN A 25 -3.12 2.60 -14.76
C ASN A 25 -2.55 3.55 -13.71
N GLY A 26 -1.27 3.38 -13.39
CA GLY A 26 -0.59 4.19 -12.40
C GLY A 26 -0.56 5.67 -12.77
N VAL A 27 -0.81 6.53 -11.78
CA VAL A 27 -0.64 7.98 -11.90
C VAL A 27 0.71 8.42 -11.33
N ASP A 28 1.27 9.50 -11.86
CA ASP A 28 2.46 10.12 -11.26
C ASP A 28 2.05 10.90 -9.99
N LEU A 29 2.81 10.71 -8.91
CA LEU A 29 2.67 11.52 -7.70
C LEU A 29 2.78 13.03 -8.01
N GLY A 30 3.67 13.41 -8.91
CA GLY A 30 3.86 14.81 -9.32
C GLY A 30 2.60 15.46 -9.92
N GLU A 31 1.66 14.66 -10.42
CA GLU A 31 0.38 15.11 -10.97
C GLU A 31 -0.76 15.14 -9.94
N LEU A 32 -0.56 14.53 -8.76
CA LEU A 32 -1.54 14.54 -7.69
C LEU A 32 -1.51 15.86 -6.90
N ASN A 33 -2.63 16.57 -6.93
CA ASN A 33 -2.82 17.78 -6.13
C ASN A 33 -3.13 17.43 -4.66
N VAL A 34 -2.08 17.25 -3.86
CA VAL A 34 -2.17 16.97 -2.42
C VAL A 34 -2.20 18.27 -1.59
N GLY A 35 -3.02 18.28 -0.53
CA GLY A 35 -3.15 19.38 0.42
C GLY A 35 -2.47 19.11 1.75
N ALA A 36 -3.01 19.68 2.84
CA ALA A 36 -2.48 19.49 4.17
C ALA A 36 -2.45 18.00 4.59
N LYS A 37 -1.38 17.61 5.28
CA LYS A 37 -1.26 16.31 5.96
C LYS A 37 -2.14 16.26 7.20
N ILE A 38 -2.66 15.08 7.51
CA ILE A 38 -3.23 14.77 8.82
C ILE A 38 -2.09 14.74 9.84
N ILE A 39 -2.26 15.44 10.97
CA ILE A 39 -1.36 15.31 12.11
C ILE A 39 -1.88 14.19 13.00
N GLY A 40 -1.24 13.02 12.93
CA GLY A 40 -1.59 11.85 13.71
C GLY A 40 -0.96 11.84 15.11
N PRO A 41 -1.14 10.75 15.87
CA PRO A 41 -0.60 10.61 17.23
C PRO A 41 0.93 10.70 17.35
N VAL A 42 1.64 10.37 16.27
CA VAL A 42 3.11 10.41 16.20
C VAL A 42 3.64 11.57 15.37
N GLY A 43 2.77 12.37 14.74
CA GLY A 43 3.17 13.46 13.86
C GLY A 43 2.45 13.45 12.50
N PRO A 44 2.87 14.32 11.56
CA PRO A 44 2.37 14.35 10.18
C PRO A 44 2.78 13.14 9.35
N ASP A 45 3.88 12.51 9.73
CA ASP A 45 4.47 11.34 9.12
C ASP A 45 4.55 10.23 10.17
N VAL A 46 4.50 8.98 9.72
CA VAL A 46 4.73 7.78 10.52
C VAL A 46 6.00 7.14 9.97
N GLU A 47 7.08 7.19 10.73
CA GLU A 47 8.39 6.62 10.37
C GLU A 47 8.65 5.32 11.12
N VAL A 48 8.88 4.25 10.36
CA VAL A 48 9.11 2.89 10.87
C VAL A 48 10.14 2.13 10.05
N SER A 49 10.81 1.17 10.69
CA SER A 49 11.55 0.13 9.98
C SER A 49 10.62 -0.87 9.31
N LEU A 50 11.07 -1.39 8.16
CA LEU A 50 10.62 -2.62 7.56
C LEU A 50 11.49 -3.76 8.10
N ILE A 51 10.91 -4.61 8.95
CA ILE A 51 11.65 -5.60 9.74
C ILE A 51 11.42 -7.00 9.17
N ASN A 52 12.50 -7.76 8.98
CA ASN A 52 12.44 -9.15 8.52
C ASN A 52 12.26 -10.16 9.68
N ALA A 53 12.18 -11.45 9.36
CA ALA A 53 11.99 -12.51 10.35
C ALA A 53 13.13 -12.64 11.38
N ASP A 54 14.34 -12.16 11.06
CA ASP A 54 15.49 -12.16 11.96
C ASP A 54 15.52 -10.93 12.89
N GLY A 55 14.59 -9.99 12.73
CA GLY A 55 14.53 -8.76 13.50
C GLY A 55 15.48 -7.67 13.00
N HIS A 56 16.02 -7.79 11.78
CA HIS A 56 16.85 -6.77 11.14
C HIS A 56 15.99 -5.83 10.29
N SER A 57 16.37 -4.55 10.21
CA SER A 57 15.77 -3.62 9.25
C SER A 57 16.29 -3.94 7.85
N VAL A 58 15.36 -4.13 6.91
CA VAL A 58 15.65 -4.26 5.47
C VAL A 58 15.30 -2.97 4.71
N GLY A 59 14.81 -1.94 5.39
CA GLY A 59 14.40 -0.71 4.77
C GLY A 59 13.62 0.20 5.71
N ASP A 60 13.44 1.43 5.26
CA ASP A 60 12.71 2.48 5.95
C ASP A 60 11.36 2.70 5.27
N LEU A 61 10.31 2.92 6.07
CA LEU A 61 8.98 3.29 5.59
C LEU A 61 8.54 4.58 6.28
N ARG A 62 8.38 5.65 5.48
CA ARG A 62 7.75 6.88 5.89
C ARG A 62 6.37 7.01 5.24
N SER A 63 5.35 7.07 6.07
CA SER A 63 3.96 7.15 5.61
C SER A 63 3.28 8.44 6.03
N SER A 64 2.46 9.03 5.16
CA SER A 64 1.56 10.13 5.52
C SER A 64 0.21 10.01 4.83
N VAL A 65 -0.76 10.76 5.34
CA VAL A 65 -2.08 10.86 4.74
C VAL A 65 -2.46 12.31 4.60
N SER A 66 -2.86 12.71 3.40
CA SER A 66 -3.16 14.10 3.04
C SER A 66 -4.59 14.26 2.56
N CYS A 67 -5.17 15.42 2.87
CA CYS A 67 -6.41 15.88 2.24
C CYS A 67 -6.16 16.32 0.79
N PRO A 68 -7.22 16.57 0.00
CA PRO A 68 -7.08 17.22 -1.30
C PRO A 68 -6.50 18.62 -1.18
N SER A 69 -6.00 19.16 -2.29
CA SER A 69 -5.60 20.56 -2.36
C SER A 69 -6.72 21.53 -1.91
N GLY A 70 -6.32 22.65 -1.31
CA GLY A 70 -7.24 23.65 -0.76
C GLY A 70 -7.57 23.48 0.73
N PHE A 71 -7.26 22.33 1.34
CA PHE A 71 -7.31 22.16 2.79
C PHE A 71 -6.08 22.79 3.44
N THR A 72 -6.29 23.77 4.34
CA THR A 72 -5.23 24.36 5.16
C THR A 72 -4.91 23.51 6.39
N GLU A 73 -5.90 22.78 6.89
CA GLU A 73 -5.80 21.76 7.93
C GLU A 73 -6.56 20.53 7.45
N CYS A 74 -6.03 19.34 7.75
CA CYS A 74 -6.69 18.08 7.39
C CYS A 74 -7.13 17.35 8.66
N MET A 75 -8.40 17.51 9.03
CA MET A 75 -8.98 16.95 10.25
C MET A 75 -10.14 16.02 9.88
N PRO A 76 -9.91 14.69 9.83
CA PRO A 76 -10.92 13.74 9.37
C PRO A 76 -12.30 13.84 10.04
N THR A 77 -12.35 14.25 11.32
CA THR A 77 -13.61 14.44 12.06
C THR A 77 -14.43 15.62 11.58
N ASP A 78 -13.78 16.63 10.99
CA ASP A 78 -14.36 17.92 10.62
C ASP A 78 -14.44 18.08 9.10
N ASN A 79 -13.73 17.21 8.36
CA ASN A 79 -13.72 17.19 6.91
C ASN A 79 -15.12 16.86 6.35
N PRO A 80 -15.50 17.42 5.18
CA PRO A 80 -16.74 17.07 4.50
C PRO A 80 -16.86 15.57 4.22
N SER A 81 -18.09 15.06 4.28
CA SER A 81 -18.38 13.69 3.85
C SER A 81 -17.95 13.47 2.41
N GLY A 82 -17.28 12.35 2.14
CA GLY A 82 -16.75 12.02 0.82
C GLY A 82 -15.40 12.68 0.49
N THR A 83 -14.75 13.31 1.47
CA THR A 83 -13.35 13.77 1.32
C THR A 83 -12.47 12.59 0.86
N VAL A 84 -11.66 12.84 -0.17
CA VAL A 84 -10.70 11.88 -0.71
C VAL A 84 -9.35 12.10 -0.03
N TYR A 85 -8.81 11.07 0.58
CA TYR A 85 -7.51 11.08 1.24
C TYR A 85 -6.47 10.42 0.35
N THR A 86 -5.32 11.05 0.20
CA THR A 86 -4.15 10.47 -0.46
C THR A 86 -3.24 9.88 0.61
N TYR A 87 -3.03 8.57 0.56
CA TYR A 87 -2.04 7.87 1.36
C TYR A 87 -0.74 7.83 0.56
N SER A 88 0.36 8.22 1.19
CA SER A 88 1.68 8.25 0.58
C SER A 88 2.68 7.48 1.43
N HIS A 89 3.47 6.62 0.78
CA HIS A 89 4.41 5.72 1.41
C HIS A 89 5.75 5.82 0.68
N THR A 90 6.72 6.52 1.26
CA THR A 90 8.10 6.51 0.78
C THR A 90 8.80 5.31 1.41
N VAL A 91 9.31 4.42 0.56
CA VAL A 91 10.09 3.26 0.98
C VAL A 91 11.53 3.41 0.52
N THR A 92 12.48 3.26 1.44
CA THR A 92 13.92 3.30 1.14
C THR A 92 14.57 1.98 1.55
N PRO A 93 14.87 1.08 0.61
CA PRO A 93 15.49 -0.21 0.94
C PRO A 93 16.86 -0.04 1.60
N GLY A 94 17.22 -0.97 2.49
CA GLY A 94 18.51 -1.05 3.16
C GLY A 94 18.95 0.18 3.97
N GLN A 95 18.00 1.07 4.31
CA GLN A 95 18.19 2.20 5.21
C GLN A 95 17.26 2.05 6.41
N ASP A 96 17.57 2.75 7.50
CA ASP A 96 16.74 2.78 8.69
C ASP A 96 16.92 4.14 9.38
N GLN A 97 15.96 5.04 9.22
CA GLN A 97 15.98 6.33 9.88
C GLN A 97 15.43 6.21 11.31
N PRO A 98 15.52 7.25 12.14
CA PRO A 98 14.92 7.23 13.47
C PRO A 98 13.40 7.00 13.42
N ASN A 99 12.93 5.92 14.03
CA ASN A 99 11.51 5.60 14.06
C ASN A 99 10.74 6.40 15.11
N ASP A 100 9.46 6.62 14.83
CA ASP A 100 8.57 7.23 15.80
C ASP A 100 8.31 6.30 17.01
N PRO A 101 8.31 6.80 18.25
CA PRO A 101 7.84 5.99 19.38
C PRO A 101 6.36 5.63 19.23
N PRO A 102 5.92 4.39 19.53
CA PRO A 102 6.67 3.31 20.19
C PRO A 102 7.24 2.26 19.22
N PHE A 103 7.43 2.58 17.94
CA PHE A 103 7.91 1.61 16.95
C PHE A 103 9.34 1.17 17.30
N PRO A 104 9.68 -0.12 17.09
CA PRO A 104 10.99 -0.64 17.39
C PRO A 104 12.04 0.01 16.48
N GLN A 105 13.25 0.23 16.99
CA GLN A 105 14.43 0.55 16.19
C GLN A 105 15.38 -0.66 16.20
N PRO A 106 15.46 -1.45 15.11
CA PRO A 106 16.45 -2.50 14.97
C PRO A 106 17.88 -1.95 15.11
N SER A 107 18.75 -2.71 15.76
CA SER A 107 20.18 -2.35 15.86
C SER A 107 20.99 -2.71 14.61
N THR A 108 20.38 -3.48 13.70
CA THR A 108 21.02 -4.03 12.50
C THR A 108 20.20 -3.64 11.29
N VAL A 109 20.87 -3.03 10.32
CA VAL A 109 20.33 -2.71 8.99
C VAL A 109 21.07 -3.58 7.98
N VAL A 110 20.33 -4.20 7.07
CA VAL A 110 20.90 -5.03 6.00
C VAL A 110 20.65 -4.37 4.65
N ASN A 111 21.61 -4.49 3.73
CA ASN A 111 21.37 -4.11 2.34
C ASN A 111 20.20 -4.93 1.80
N PHE A 112 19.34 -4.28 1.04
CA PHE A 112 18.16 -4.88 0.44
C PHE A 112 18.01 -4.35 -0.99
N ASN A 113 18.52 -5.13 -1.93
CA ASN A 113 18.62 -4.80 -3.34
C ASN A 113 17.56 -5.51 -4.16
N ASP A 114 17.42 -5.16 -5.43
CA ASP A 114 16.52 -5.82 -6.39
C ASP A 114 15.07 -5.92 -5.87
N VAL A 115 14.59 -4.89 -5.16
CA VAL A 115 13.24 -4.90 -4.59
C VAL A 115 12.23 -4.88 -5.72
N ASN A 116 11.36 -5.89 -5.75
CA ASN A 116 10.47 -6.10 -6.88
C ASN A 116 8.97 -5.97 -6.52
N ARG A 117 8.67 -5.71 -5.25
CA ARG A 117 7.29 -5.65 -4.74
C ARG A 117 7.18 -4.74 -3.52
N PHE A 118 6.12 -3.93 -3.52
CA PHE A 118 5.59 -3.22 -2.35
C PHE A 118 4.08 -3.49 -2.23
N GLU A 119 3.58 -3.73 -1.02
CA GLU A 119 2.17 -4.09 -0.80
C GLU A 119 1.63 -3.57 0.55
N LEU A 120 0.30 -3.41 0.64
CA LEU A 120 -0.35 -2.83 1.81
C LEU A 120 -0.53 -3.83 2.97
N GLY A 121 -0.64 -5.13 2.70
CA GLY A 121 -0.97 -6.18 3.66
C GLY A 121 -2.40 -6.11 4.24
N PHE A 122 -3.29 -5.34 3.61
CA PHE A 122 -4.69 -5.18 4.00
C PHE A 122 -5.56 -4.72 2.81
N GLU A 123 -6.88 -4.89 2.93
CA GLU A 123 -7.85 -4.37 1.94
C GLU A 123 -7.79 -2.84 1.85
N ALA A 124 -7.63 -2.29 0.64
CA ALA A 124 -7.69 -0.87 0.36
C ALA A 124 -9.14 -0.34 0.47
N ALA A 125 -9.69 -0.34 1.68
CA ALA A 125 -11.09 0.00 1.94
C ALA A 125 -11.43 1.40 1.41
N GLY A 126 -12.48 1.47 0.59
CA GLY A 126 -12.94 2.70 -0.06
C GLY A 126 -12.01 3.26 -1.15
N PHE A 127 -11.09 2.44 -1.67
CA PHE A 127 -10.30 2.72 -2.86
C PHE A 127 -11.18 3.25 -4.00
N ASN A 128 -10.74 4.32 -4.65
CA ASN A 128 -11.51 5.02 -5.67
C ASN A 128 -10.96 4.80 -7.09
N GLY A 129 -10.02 3.88 -7.27
CA GLY A 129 -9.38 3.59 -8.56
C GLY A 129 -8.10 4.38 -8.84
N VAL A 130 -7.66 5.27 -7.94
CA VAL A 130 -6.44 6.07 -8.12
C VAL A 130 -5.30 5.52 -7.26
N ALA A 131 -4.32 4.89 -7.90
CA ALA A 131 -3.06 4.48 -7.31
C ALA A 131 -1.90 4.81 -8.26
N GLY A 132 -0.71 4.98 -7.72
CA GLY A 132 0.43 5.52 -8.45
C GLY A 132 1.72 5.44 -7.67
N TYR A 133 2.75 6.10 -8.19
CA TYR A 133 4.05 6.25 -7.55
C TYR A 133 4.74 7.50 -8.11
N ASP A 134 5.85 7.95 -7.51
CA ASP A 134 6.65 9.05 -8.03
C ASP A 134 7.47 8.60 -9.25
N PHE A 135 7.15 9.15 -10.43
CA PHE A 135 7.81 8.73 -11.66
C PHE A 135 9.26 9.23 -11.74
N GLY A 136 9.58 10.36 -11.13
CA GLY A 136 10.95 10.88 -11.11
C GLY A 136 11.89 10.04 -10.24
N GLU A 137 11.41 9.59 -9.08
CA GLU A 137 12.12 8.63 -8.22
C GLU A 137 12.32 7.30 -8.95
N ALA A 138 11.27 6.77 -9.58
CA ALA A 138 11.33 5.51 -10.34
C ALA A 138 12.26 5.59 -11.56
N ASP A 139 12.22 6.68 -12.32
CA ASP A 139 13.13 6.92 -13.44
C ASP A 139 14.60 6.99 -12.98
N THR A 140 14.85 7.58 -11.81
CA THR A 140 16.20 7.68 -11.21
C THR A 140 16.75 6.29 -10.86
N ALA A 141 15.92 5.42 -10.29
CA ALA A 141 16.25 4.02 -9.99
C ALA A 141 16.19 3.11 -11.24
N GLY A 142 15.73 3.61 -12.40
CA GLY A 142 15.60 2.80 -13.61
C GLY A 142 14.54 1.70 -13.49
N VAL A 143 13.46 1.97 -12.75
CA VAL A 143 12.34 1.03 -12.52
C VAL A 143 11.01 1.60 -12.98
N SER A 144 10.04 0.72 -13.20
CA SER A 144 8.63 1.08 -13.42
C SER A 144 7.75 0.03 -12.75
N PHE A 145 6.56 0.43 -12.29
CA PHE A 145 5.69 -0.46 -11.53
C PHE A 145 4.38 -0.71 -12.26
N SER A 146 3.99 -1.98 -12.32
CA SER A 146 2.60 -2.40 -12.52
C SER A 146 1.87 -2.32 -11.18
N ILE A 147 0.57 -1.99 -11.23
CA ILE A 147 -0.27 -1.86 -10.04
C ILE A 147 -1.49 -2.76 -10.20
N GLU A 148 -1.74 -3.57 -9.19
CA GLU A 148 -2.86 -4.52 -9.13
C GLU A 148 -3.68 -4.30 -7.85
N GLN A 149 -5.00 -4.45 -7.94
CA GLN A 149 -5.84 -4.74 -6.79
C GLN A 149 -6.17 -6.24 -6.76
N THR A 150 -5.72 -6.95 -5.71
CA THR A 150 -5.96 -8.39 -5.56
C THR A 150 -7.43 -8.71 -5.33
N GLU A 151 -7.82 -9.99 -5.42
CA GLU A 151 -9.18 -10.44 -5.09
C GLU A 151 -9.62 -10.08 -3.66
N SER A 152 -8.66 -9.93 -2.74
CA SER A 152 -8.91 -9.50 -1.35
C SER A 152 -9.02 -7.99 -1.18
N GLY A 153 -8.87 -7.23 -2.27
CA GLY A 153 -8.94 -5.78 -2.30
C GLY A 153 -7.65 -5.06 -1.89
N GLU A 154 -6.56 -5.80 -1.65
CA GLU A 154 -5.22 -5.25 -1.36
C GLU A 154 -4.59 -4.64 -2.62
N LEU A 155 -3.86 -3.53 -2.48
CA LEU A 155 -3.05 -2.95 -3.55
C LEU A 155 -1.61 -3.44 -3.49
N VAL A 156 -1.07 -3.78 -4.67
CA VAL A 156 0.30 -4.27 -4.85
C VAL A 156 0.95 -3.53 -6.01
N TRP A 157 2.17 -3.04 -5.78
CA TRP A 157 3.06 -2.48 -6.80
C TRP A 157 4.16 -3.50 -7.10
N MET A 158 4.36 -3.81 -8.38
CA MET A 158 5.33 -4.83 -8.81
C MET A 158 6.18 -4.31 -9.95
N THR A 159 7.48 -4.59 -9.90
CA THR A 159 8.40 -4.33 -11.00
C THR A 159 9.12 -5.61 -11.41
N ASP A 160 9.36 -5.77 -12.72
CA ASP A 160 10.22 -6.83 -13.26
C ASP A 160 11.69 -6.38 -13.38
N SER A 161 11.99 -5.14 -12.97
CA SER A 161 13.35 -4.59 -12.95
C SER A 161 14.08 -4.98 -11.66
N ASP A 162 15.40 -5.09 -11.74
CA ASP A 162 16.30 -5.20 -10.59
C ASP A 162 16.82 -3.82 -10.12
N GLY A 163 16.33 -2.73 -10.72
CA GLY A 163 16.87 -1.40 -10.48
C GLY A 163 16.55 -0.75 -9.12
N TRP A 164 15.58 -1.26 -8.32
CA TRP A 164 15.23 -0.63 -7.05
C TRP A 164 16.08 -1.17 -5.90
N ASP A 165 17.13 -0.44 -5.58
CA ASP A 165 18.24 -0.89 -4.73
C ASP A 165 18.33 -0.18 -3.37
N THR A 166 19.26 -0.65 -2.54
CA THR A 166 19.56 -0.04 -1.24
C THR A 166 19.85 1.46 -1.36
N GLY A 167 19.09 2.26 -0.61
CA GLY A 167 19.23 3.71 -0.53
C GLY A 167 18.41 4.49 -1.57
N GLU A 168 17.68 3.81 -2.44
CA GLU A 168 16.84 4.45 -3.45
C GLU A 168 15.39 4.58 -2.96
N PRO A 169 14.92 5.80 -2.66
CA PRO A 169 13.55 5.99 -2.22
C PRO A 169 12.59 5.85 -3.39
N ILE A 170 11.46 5.16 -3.17
CA ILE A 170 10.30 5.19 -4.06
C ILE A 170 9.07 5.53 -3.23
N THR A 171 8.31 6.52 -3.68
CA THR A 171 7.08 6.96 -3.04
C THR A 171 5.86 6.40 -3.77
N PHE A 172 5.13 5.52 -3.10
CA PHE A 172 3.88 4.94 -3.59
C PHE A 172 2.68 5.70 -3.07
N VAL A 173 1.62 5.81 -3.88
CA VAL A 173 0.41 6.54 -3.50
C VAL A 173 -0.86 5.83 -3.89
N TRP A 174 -1.90 6.00 -3.08
CA TRP A 174 -3.26 5.57 -3.41
C TRP A 174 -4.29 6.49 -2.74
N GLN A 175 -5.49 6.54 -3.31
CA GLN A 175 -6.57 7.38 -2.81
C GLN A 175 -7.77 6.57 -2.34
N THR A 176 -8.38 7.05 -1.26
CA THR A 176 -9.59 6.47 -0.68
C THR A 176 -10.50 7.53 -0.11
N THR A 177 -11.78 7.19 0.05
CA THR A 177 -12.74 7.99 0.83
C THR A 177 -12.71 7.69 2.33
N GLN A 178 -11.85 6.76 2.77
CA GLN A 178 -11.72 6.37 4.18
C GLN A 178 -10.55 7.09 4.86
N PRO A 179 -10.80 7.85 5.94
CA PRO A 179 -9.73 8.42 6.73
C PRO A 179 -8.94 7.33 7.48
N PRO A 180 -7.70 7.63 7.91
CA PRO A 180 -6.93 6.69 8.69
C PRO A 180 -7.52 6.58 10.10
N VAL A 181 -7.59 5.37 10.65
CA VAL A 181 -8.09 5.17 12.01
C VAL A 181 -6.97 5.14 13.04
N ARG A 182 -5.86 4.45 12.73
CA ARG A 182 -4.70 4.24 13.60
C ARG A 182 -3.49 3.81 12.76
N PRO A 183 -2.25 3.94 13.26
CA PRO A 183 -1.16 3.11 12.76
C PRO A 183 -1.47 1.65 13.08
N GLY A 184 -1.60 0.81 12.06
CA GLY A 184 -2.08 -0.56 12.23
C GLY A 184 -1.88 -1.45 11.01
N GLY A 185 -1.87 -0.86 9.82
CA GLY A 185 -1.58 -1.53 8.55
C GLY A 185 -0.18 -2.13 8.56
N VAL A 186 0.01 -3.24 7.88
CA VAL A 186 1.30 -3.95 7.77
C VAL A 186 1.74 -3.88 6.33
N TYR A 187 2.58 -2.91 6.04
CA TYR A 187 3.15 -2.70 4.72
C TYR A 187 4.37 -3.57 4.56
N SER A 188 4.61 -4.11 3.37
CA SER A 188 5.77 -4.96 3.11
C SER A 188 6.48 -4.60 1.82
N ILE A 189 7.78 -4.88 1.82
CA ILE A 189 8.58 -5.03 0.60
C ILE A 189 9.14 -6.43 0.52
N SER A 190 9.40 -6.88 -0.70
CA SER A 190 10.10 -8.14 -0.94
C SER A 190 10.97 -8.10 -2.19
N ASN A 191 11.93 -9.02 -2.23
CA ASN A 191 12.70 -9.40 -3.40
C ASN A 191 12.80 -10.93 -3.46
N SER A 192 13.67 -11.46 -4.33
CA SER A 192 13.89 -12.91 -4.45
C SER A 192 14.53 -13.57 -3.22
N THR A 193 15.13 -12.78 -2.33
CA THR A 193 15.95 -13.26 -1.20
C THR A 193 15.25 -13.11 0.16
N GLY A 194 14.26 -12.23 0.29
CA GLY A 194 13.62 -11.95 1.55
C GLY A 194 12.46 -10.96 1.47
N HIS A 195 11.93 -10.66 2.65
CA HIS A 195 10.85 -9.70 2.86
C HIS A 195 11.07 -8.96 4.18
N GLY A 196 10.47 -7.78 4.31
CA GLY A 196 10.33 -7.08 5.57
C GLY A 196 9.04 -6.29 5.63
N ALA A 197 8.56 -6.06 6.85
CA ALA A 197 7.28 -5.41 7.07
C ALA A 197 7.32 -4.37 8.19
N GLY A 198 6.52 -3.32 8.04
CA GLY A 198 6.45 -2.18 8.94
C GLY A 198 5.02 -1.70 9.14
N LYS A 199 4.80 -0.94 10.23
CA LYS A 199 3.48 -0.40 10.56
C LYS A 199 3.24 0.96 9.91
N GLY A 200 2.06 1.17 9.34
CA GLY A 200 1.65 2.46 8.81
C GLY A 200 0.18 2.79 9.04
N PRO A 201 -0.28 3.97 8.61
CA PRO A 201 -1.68 4.37 8.65
C PRO A 201 -2.58 3.33 7.95
N VAL A 202 -3.73 2.98 8.51
CA VAL A 202 -4.70 2.09 7.83
C VAL A 202 -6.06 2.79 7.74
N PRO A 203 -6.78 2.67 6.61
CA PRO A 203 -8.15 3.20 6.51
C PRO A 203 -9.08 2.55 7.54
N ALA A 204 -10.16 3.25 7.87
CA ALA A 204 -11.29 2.62 8.55
C ALA A 204 -11.84 1.47 7.68
N LEU A 205 -11.95 0.27 8.26
CA LEU A 205 -12.79 -0.78 7.65
C LEU A 205 -14.25 -0.31 7.71
N LYS A 206 -14.99 -0.55 6.63
CA LYS A 206 -16.44 -0.34 6.61
C LYS A 206 -17.19 -1.49 7.26
#